data_AF-A0A431QYA2-F1
#
_entry.id   AF-A0A431QYA2-F1
#
_cell.length_a   1.000
_cell.length_b   1.000
_cell.length_c   1.000
_cell.angle_alpha   90.00
_cell.angle_beta   90.00
_cell.angle_gamma   90.00
#
_symmetry.space_group_name_H-M   'P 1'
#
loop_
_entity.id
_entity.type
_entity.pdbx_description
1 polymer ?
#
loop_
_entity_poly.entity_id
_entity_poly.type
_entity_poly.pdbx_seq_one_letter_code
_entity_poly.pdbx_strand_id
1 'polypeptide(L)'
;MRYVGIVSLLVGSAFVSSALAAGIDGRWDCRSGASTVAYISIDGTGYVLDTPGGDHGSGSFAFVPDGSAFTLDGYLADKFRVVGGNLTRTMMNEPALRFLKAGGDEIRCTSRK
;
A
#
# COMPACT_ATOMS: atom_id res chain seq x y z
N MET A 1 -32.65 -11.57 -29.69
CA MET A 1 -31.50 -10.64 -29.62
C MET A 1 -31.11 -10.52 -28.16
N ARG A 2 -29.92 -11.00 -27.79
CA ARG A 2 -29.45 -11.12 -26.41
C ARG A 2 -28.84 -9.78 -25.98
N TYR A 3 -29.52 -9.03 -25.12
CA TYR A 3 -28.89 -7.96 -24.36
C TYR A 3 -28.16 -8.60 -23.18
N VAL A 4 -26.85 -8.81 -23.33
CA VAL A 4 -25.98 -9.14 -22.20
C VAL A 4 -25.74 -7.84 -21.45
N GLY A 5 -26.54 -7.61 -20.41
CA GLY A 5 -26.27 -6.59 -19.42
C GLY A 5 -24.99 -6.97 -18.68
N ILE A 6 -23.85 -6.42 -19.09
CA ILE A 6 -22.62 -6.49 -18.33
C ILE A 6 -22.81 -5.61 -17.11
N VAL A 7 -23.20 -6.27 -16.02
CA VAL A 7 -23.27 -5.73 -14.67
C VAL A 7 -21.89 -5.17 -14.32
N SER A 8 -21.81 -3.86 -14.11
CA SER A 8 -20.61 -3.11 -13.70
C SER A 8 -20.15 -3.40 -12.25
N LEU A 9 -20.07 -4.68 -11.85
CA LEU A 9 -19.68 -5.11 -10.49
C LEU A 9 -18.28 -5.73 -10.40
N LEU A 10 -17.45 -5.64 -11.46
CA LEU A 10 -16.16 -6.34 -11.55
C LEU A 10 -14.92 -5.47 -11.31
N VAL A 11 -15.06 -4.25 -10.78
CA VAL A 11 -13.91 -3.38 -10.46
C VAL A 11 -13.56 -3.41 -8.96
N GLY A 12 -14.38 -4.01 -8.10
CA GLY A 12 -14.04 -4.16 -6.68
C GLY A 12 -13.29 -5.46 -6.37
N SER A 13 -13.67 -6.56 -7.03
CA SER A 13 -13.24 -7.90 -6.62
C SER A 13 -11.89 -8.35 -7.18
N ALA A 14 -11.49 -7.83 -8.34
CA ALA A 14 -10.24 -8.23 -8.99
C ALA A 14 -8.99 -7.58 -8.34
N PHE A 15 -9.13 -6.39 -7.76
CA PHE A 15 -8.01 -5.64 -7.18
C PHE A 15 -7.67 -6.08 -5.76
N VAL A 16 -8.68 -6.55 -5.01
CA VAL A 16 -8.47 -7.19 -3.70
C VAL A 16 -7.65 -8.48 -3.87
N SER A 17 -7.87 -9.21 -4.97
CA SER A 17 -7.08 -10.40 -5.32
C SER A 17 -5.62 -10.08 -5.62
N SER A 18 -5.31 -8.97 -6.30
CA SER A 18 -3.92 -8.60 -6.62
C SER A 18 -3.12 -8.16 -5.40
N ALA A 19 -3.75 -7.43 -4.47
CA ALA A 19 -3.13 -7.01 -3.20
C ALA A 19 -2.76 -8.23 -2.32
N LEU A 20 -3.74 -9.11 -2.10
CA LEU A 20 -3.55 -10.35 -1.33
C LEU A 20 -2.57 -11.32 -2.04
N ALA A 21 -2.66 -11.46 -3.36
CA ALA A 21 -1.73 -12.29 -4.15
C ALA A 21 -0.30 -11.70 -4.21
N ALA A 22 -0.16 -10.40 -4.05
CA ALA A 22 1.11 -9.72 -3.89
C ALA A 22 1.75 -9.93 -2.50
N GLY A 23 1.04 -10.53 -1.55
CA GLY A 23 1.54 -10.83 -0.22
C GLY A 23 1.73 -9.58 0.64
N ILE A 24 0.92 -8.54 0.40
CA ILE A 24 1.04 -7.26 1.11
C ILE A 24 0.33 -7.25 2.47
N ASP A 25 -0.38 -8.32 2.80
CA ASP A 25 -1.19 -8.43 4.01
C ASP A 25 -0.32 -8.51 5.27
N GLY A 26 -0.85 -8.02 6.40
CA GLY A 26 -0.19 -8.09 7.70
C GLY A 26 0.56 -6.82 8.08
N ARG A 27 1.52 -6.95 9.01
CA ARG A 27 2.20 -5.80 9.64
C ARG A 27 3.53 -5.49 8.97
N TRP A 28 3.78 -4.21 8.74
CA TRP A 28 4.92 -3.65 8.04
C TRP A 28 5.64 -2.65 8.92
N ASP A 29 6.97 -2.75 8.94
CA ASP A 29 7.84 -1.77 9.60
C ASP A 29 8.38 -0.81 8.55
N CYS A 30 8.04 0.47 8.65
CA CYS A 30 8.42 1.49 7.70
C CYS A 30 9.57 2.33 8.21
N ARG A 31 10.63 2.42 7.41
CA ARG A 31 11.85 3.13 7.76
C ARG A 31 12.20 4.21 6.74
N SER A 32 12.75 5.30 7.25
CA SER A 32 13.39 6.36 6.48
C SER A 32 14.83 6.42 6.94
N GLY A 33 15.77 5.98 6.10
CA GLY A 33 17.16 5.77 6.52
C GLY A 33 17.26 4.72 7.64
N ALA A 34 17.89 5.08 8.76
CA ALA A 34 18.10 4.19 9.91
C ALA A 34 16.93 4.21 10.93
N SER A 35 15.96 5.11 10.77
CA SER A 35 14.89 5.32 11.74
C SER A 35 13.57 4.74 11.26
N THR A 36 12.87 4.04 12.16
CA THR A 36 11.47 3.65 11.94
C THR A 36 10.59 4.88 12.05
N VAL A 37 9.77 5.12 11.03
CA VAL A 37 8.90 6.30 10.89
C VAL A 37 7.42 5.96 10.98
N ALA A 38 7.06 4.71 10.71
CA ALA A 38 5.69 4.24 10.75
C ALA A 38 5.63 2.72 10.91
N TYR A 39 4.51 2.23 11.42
CA TYR A 39 4.08 0.84 11.36
C TYR A 39 2.80 0.81 10.55
N ILE A 40 2.72 -0.04 9.54
CA ILE A 40 1.52 -0.15 8.70
C ILE A 40 0.95 -1.55 8.87
N SER A 41 -0.34 -1.65 9.20
CA SER A 41 -1.09 -2.91 9.13
C SER A 41 -2.00 -2.84 7.92
N ILE A 42 -1.91 -3.84 7.03
CA ILE A 42 -2.67 -3.88 5.78
C ILE A 42 -3.65 -5.04 5.86
N ASP A 43 -4.91 -4.77 5.49
CA ASP A 43 -5.99 -5.74 5.34
C ASP A 43 -6.66 -5.51 3.98
N GLY A 44 -6.32 -6.37 3.02
CA GLY A 44 -6.75 -6.22 1.62
C GLY A 44 -6.25 -4.92 0.98
N THR A 45 -7.15 -3.96 0.73
CA THR A 45 -6.83 -2.64 0.15
C THR A 45 -6.83 -1.51 1.18
N GLY A 46 -7.16 -1.81 2.44
CA GLY A 46 -7.13 -0.84 3.54
C GLY A 46 -5.81 -0.90 4.30
N TYR A 47 -5.43 0.22 4.92
CA TYR A 47 -4.32 0.24 5.88
C TYR A 47 -4.63 1.05 7.12
N VAL A 48 -3.98 0.65 8.21
CA VAL A 48 -3.86 1.40 9.46
C VAL A 48 -2.39 1.68 9.71
N LEU A 49 -2.11 2.89 10.16
CA LEU A 49 -0.78 3.45 10.38
C LEU A 49 -0.67 3.89 11.83
N ASP A 50 0.45 3.55 12.45
CA ASP A 50 0.88 4.07 13.74
C ASP A 50 2.28 4.68 13.61
N THR A 51 2.52 5.85 14.19
CA THR A 51 3.86 6.45 14.25
C THR A 51 4.47 6.23 15.63
N PRO A 52 5.81 6.16 15.75
CA PRO A 52 6.47 6.15 17.06
C PRO A 52 6.15 7.39 17.91
N GLY A 53 5.72 8.49 17.28
CA GLY A 53 5.29 9.72 17.94
C GLY A 53 3.87 9.67 18.52
N GLY A 54 3.15 8.56 18.34
CA GLY A 54 1.77 8.40 18.81
C GLY A 54 0.71 8.96 17.87
N ASP A 55 1.07 9.26 16.61
CA ASP A 55 0.07 9.57 15.60
C ASP A 55 -0.53 8.29 15.05
N HIS A 56 -1.82 8.34 14.75
CA HIS A 56 -2.59 7.23 14.21
C HIS A 56 -3.39 7.70 13.00
N GLY A 57 -3.47 6.85 11.99
CA GLY A 57 -4.22 7.15 10.78
C GLY A 57 -4.59 5.91 10.02
N SER A 58 -5.51 6.06 9.08
CA SER A 58 -5.89 5.01 8.16
C SER A 58 -6.09 5.57 6.77
N GLY A 59 -6.19 4.66 5.81
CA GLY A 59 -6.44 5.00 4.43
C GLY A 59 -6.60 3.77 3.57
N SER A 60 -6.47 3.97 2.26
CA SER A 60 -6.59 2.90 1.29
C SER A 60 -5.51 2.96 0.22
N PHE A 61 -5.26 1.80 -0.39
CA PHE A 61 -4.44 1.64 -1.58
C PHE A 61 -5.34 1.43 -2.78
N ALA A 62 -4.96 2.04 -3.89
CA ALA A 62 -5.45 1.66 -5.21
C ALA A 62 -4.27 1.26 -6.10
N PHE A 63 -4.21 -0.02 -6.42
CA PHE A 63 -3.19 -0.57 -7.33
C PHE A 63 -3.44 -0.09 -8.76
N VAL A 64 -2.36 0.30 -9.44
CA VAL A 64 -2.42 0.53 -10.88
C VAL A 64 -2.40 -0.81 -11.64
N PRO A 65 -2.86 -0.85 -12.91
CA PRO A 65 -3.11 -2.09 -13.63
C PRO A 65 -1.89 -3.00 -13.82
N ASP A 66 -0.66 -2.46 -13.75
CA ASP A 66 0.57 -3.24 -13.82
C ASP A 66 0.90 -3.96 -12.51
N GLY A 67 0.16 -3.69 -11.42
CA GLY A 67 0.26 -4.33 -10.11
C GLY A 67 1.54 -4.00 -9.33
N SER A 68 2.47 -3.26 -9.93
CA SER A 68 3.74 -2.89 -9.29
C SER A 68 3.63 -1.56 -8.55
N ALA A 69 2.80 -0.63 -9.00
CA ALA A 69 2.60 0.64 -8.30
C ALA A 69 1.22 0.74 -7.64
N PHE A 70 1.12 1.63 -6.66
CA PHE A 70 -0.13 1.96 -5.99
C PHE A 70 -0.21 3.45 -5.69
N THR A 71 -1.44 3.95 -5.71
CA THR A 71 -1.82 5.26 -5.20
C THR A 71 -2.40 5.12 -3.80
N LEU A 72 -2.40 6.22 -3.05
CA LEU A 72 -2.70 6.25 -1.63
C LEU A 72 -3.73 7.34 -1.37
N ASP A 73 -4.58 7.09 -0.39
CA ASP A 73 -5.46 8.09 0.18
C ASP A 73 -5.37 8.07 1.72
N GLY A 74 -5.84 9.13 2.36
CA GLY A 74 -5.90 9.25 3.81
C GLY A 74 -4.60 9.72 4.44
N TYR A 75 -4.31 9.25 5.66
CA TYR A 75 -3.31 9.88 6.52
C TYR A 75 -1.90 9.93 5.91
N LEU A 76 -1.46 8.89 5.17
CA LEU A 76 -0.15 8.91 4.50
C LEU A 76 -0.07 9.99 3.40
N ALA A 77 -1.15 10.18 2.64
CA ALA A 77 -1.18 11.17 1.58
C ALA A 77 -1.21 12.60 2.16
N ASP A 78 -2.05 12.84 3.17
CA ASP A 78 -2.22 14.17 3.77
C ASP A 78 -1.07 14.59 4.68
N LYS A 79 -0.67 13.74 5.64
CA LYS A 79 0.31 14.12 6.68
C LYS A 79 1.74 13.86 6.25
N PHE A 80 1.99 12.70 5.65
CA PHE A 80 3.33 12.33 5.20
C PHE A 80 3.65 12.84 3.79
N ARG A 81 2.68 13.47 3.12
CA ARG A 81 2.80 13.97 1.73
C ARG A 81 3.28 12.88 0.77
N VAL A 82 2.81 11.66 0.99
CA VAL A 82 3.14 10.52 0.14
C VAL A 82 2.24 10.55 -1.09
N VAL A 83 2.84 10.54 -2.28
CA VAL A 83 2.11 10.67 -3.55
C VAL A 83 1.80 9.32 -4.21
N GLY A 84 2.39 8.25 -3.69
CA GLY A 84 2.19 6.89 -4.16
C GLY A 84 3.34 6.00 -3.74
N GLY A 85 3.37 4.80 -4.31
CA GLY A 85 4.42 3.85 -4.03
C GLY A 85 4.53 2.73 -5.04
N ASN A 86 5.52 1.88 -4.81
CA ASN A 86 5.75 0.69 -5.60
C ASN A 86 6.00 -0.52 -4.69
N LEU A 87 5.43 -1.64 -5.07
CA LEU A 87 5.70 -2.94 -4.50
C LEU A 87 6.86 -3.58 -5.26
N THR A 88 7.99 -3.66 -4.59
CA THR A 88 9.16 -4.38 -5.11
C THR A 88 9.30 -5.70 -4.38
N ARG A 89 9.44 -6.82 -5.12
CA ARG A 89 9.96 -8.05 -4.52
C ARG A 89 11.47 -7.90 -4.42
N THR A 90 12.00 -7.99 -3.22
CA THR A 90 13.46 -8.01 -3.02
C THR A 90 14.04 -9.31 -3.58
N MET A 91 15.36 -9.34 -3.85
CA MET A 91 16.06 -10.54 -4.36
C MET A 91 15.89 -11.77 -3.44
N MET A 92 15.46 -11.58 -2.18
CA MET A 92 15.16 -12.63 -1.20
C MET A 92 13.68 -13.05 -1.19
N ASN A 93 12.89 -12.67 -2.21
CA ASN A 93 11.46 -12.99 -2.33
C ASN A 93 10.55 -12.35 -1.26
N GLU A 94 11.06 -11.42 -0.47
CA GLU A 94 10.26 -10.66 0.48
C GLU A 94 9.65 -9.43 -0.22
N PRO A 95 8.32 -9.24 -0.13
CA PRO A 95 7.68 -8.04 -0.65
C PRO A 95 8.13 -6.84 0.19
N ALA A 96 8.50 -5.76 -0.49
CA ALA A 96 8.88 -4.48 0.10
C ALA A 96 8.01 -3.38 -0.51
N LEU A 97 7.32 -2.64 0.35
CA LEU A 97 6.55 -1.46 -0.05
C LEU A 97 7.48 -0.24 -0.02
N ARG A 98 7.50 0.52 -1.10
CA ARG A 98 8.26 1.76 -1.20
C ARG A 98 7.28 2.89 -1.37
N PHE A 99 7.34 3.87 -0.48
CA PHE A 99 6.50 5.05 -0.48
C PHE A 99 7.32 6.26 -0.92
N LEU A 100 6.82 6.97 -1.92
CA LEU A 100 7.47 8.15 -2.48
C LEU A 100 6.85 9.41 -1.86
N LYS A 101 7.63 10.18 -1.11
CA LYS A 101 7.21 11.50 -0.64
C LYS A 101 7.33 12.54 -1.73
N ALA A 102 6.47 13.56 -1.70
CA ALA A 102 6.52 14.71 -2.59
C ALA A 102 7.86 15.49 -2.54
N GLY A 103 8.69 15.29 -1.51
CA GLY A 103 10.03 15.88 -1.36
C GLY A 103 11.20 15.03 -1.87
N GLY A 104 10.94 13.83 -2.41
CA GLY A 104 11.98 12.93 -2.93
C GLY A 104 12.54 11.93 -1.92
N ASP A 105 12.20 12.05 -0.64
CA ASP A 105 12.52 11.03 0.36
C ASP A 105 11.70 9.75 0.14
N GLU A 106 12.36 8.62 0.31
CA GLU A 106 11.74 7.31 0.25
C GLU A 106 11.55 6.71 1.63
N ILE A 107 10.33 6.23 1.89
CA ILE A 107 10.06 5.37 3.04
C ILE A 107 9.98 3.94 2.53
N ARG A 108 10.81 3.07 3.08
CA ARG A 108 10.83 1.66 2.74
C ARG A 108 10.18 0.87 3.87
N CYS A 109 9.19 0.06 3.54
CA CYS A 109 8.54 -0.82 4.48
C CYS A 109 8.77 -2.27 4.12
N THR A 110 9.14 -3.04 5.14
CA THR A 110 9.36 -4.47 5.04
C THR A 110 8.34 -5.20 5.89
N SER A 111 7.78 -6.28 5.35
CA SER A 111 6.85 -7.14 6.07
C SER A 111 7.55 -7.73 7.30
N ARG A 112 6.89 -7.65 8.47
CA ARG A 112 7.22 -8.53 9.59
C ARG A 112 6.43 -9.82 9.39
N LYS A 113 7.12 -10.86 8.94
CA LYS A 113 6.64 -12.23 9.14
C LYS A 113 6.67 -12.61 10.61
#